data_AF-A0A401G0Z4-F1
#
_entry.id   AF-A0A401G0Z4-F1
#
_cell.length_a   1.000
_cell.length_b   1.000
_cell.length_c   1.000
_cell.angle_alpha   90.00
_cell.angle_beta   90.00
_cell.angle_gamma   90.00
#
_symmetry.space_group_name_H-M   'P 1'
#
loop_
_entity.id
_entity.type
_entity.pdbx_description
1 polymer ?
#
loop_
_entity_poly.entity_id
_entity_poly.type
_entity_poly.pdbx_seq_one_letter_code
_entity_poly.pdbx_strand_id
1 'polypeptide(L)'
;MALELAKRTGITNEHEARETANRITKQTTGVDLLRFVRPGYNASESLQKTETEKPLIRFLNAWWEKYGEEAVDSHYMRRMIPEAQGNKRSQKIRLSRMLGKIKGQEIASYYVSEAGIYRNSKLWKLKSAGK
;
A
#
# COMPACT_ATOMS: atom_id res chain seq x y z
N MET A 1 6.41 27.46 9.46
CA MET A 1 4.99 27.74 9.75
C MET A 1 4.01 26.66 9.26
N ALA A 2 4.15 26.05 8.09
CA ALA A 2 3.22 24.99 7.63
C ALA A 2 3.36 23.63 8.35
N LEU A 3 4.59 23.24 8.72
CA LEU A 3 4.88 21.97 9.42
C LEU A 3 4.29 21.92 10.85
N GLU A 4 4.18 23.06 11.54
CA GLU A 4 3.60 23.12 12.90
C GLU A 4 2.08 23.00 12.90
N LEU A 5 1.41 23.53 11.86
CA LEU A 5 -0.04 23.38 11.70
C LEU A 5 -0.44 21.93 11.40
N ALA A 6 0.35 21.21 10.60
CA ALA A 6 0.14 19.78 10.33
C ALA A 6 0.30 18.90 11.58
N LYS A 7 1.15 19.29 12.54
CA LYS A 7 1.29 18.60 13.83
C LYS A 7 0.10 18.81 14.76
N ARG A 8 -0.59 19.95 14.69
CA ARG A 8 -1.79 20.23 15.51
C ARG A 8 -3.03 19.45 15.07
N THR A 9 -3.08 18.96 13.84
CA THR A 9 -4.26 18.28 13.27
C THR A 9 -4.31 16.77 13.52
N GLY A 10 -3.45 16.21 14.39
CA GLY A 10 -3.49 14.78 14.73
C GLY A 10 -3.08 13.85 13.59
N ILE A 11 -2.28 14.35 12.64
CA ILE A 11 -1.83 13.57 11.48
C ILE A 11 -0.68 12.65 11.91
N THR A 12 -0.98 11.37 12.08
CA THR A 12 -0.01 10.32 12.42
C THR A 12 0.75 9.76 11.21
N ASN A 13 0.39 10.17 9.99
CA ASN A 13 0.95 9.65 8.75
C ASN A 13 1.69 10.75 7.97
N GLU A 14 2.98 10.50 7.67
CA GLU A 14 3.84 11.44 6.94
C GLU A 14 3.30 11.80 5.56
N HIS A 15 2.59 10.88 4.89
CA HIS A 15 1.95 11.13 3.60
C HIS A 15 0.83 12.17 3.71
N GLU A 16 -0.04 12.01 4.70
CA GLU A 16 -1.18 12.89 4.95
C GLU A 16 -0.70 14.29 5.38
N ALA A 17 0.45 14.37 6.06
CA ALA A 17 1.08 15.64 6.40
C ALA A 17 1.60 16.37 5.15
N ARG A 18 2.22 15.63 4.20
CA ARG A 18 2.70 16.18 2.92
C ARG A 18 1.56 16.66 2.04
N GLU A 19 0.47 15.92 1.95
CA GLU A 19 -0.71 16.33 1.18
C GLU A 19 -1.41 17.54 1.80
N THR A 20 -1.54 17.57 3.14
CA THR A 20 -2.12 18.71 3.85
C THR A 20 -1.27 19.96 3.66
N ALA A 21 0.05 19.84 3.77
CA ALA A 21 0.97 20.94 3.51
C ALA A 21 0.86 21.44 2.06
N ASN A 22 0.82 20.53 1.07
CA ASN A 22 0.66 20.93 -0.33
C ASN A 22 -0.68 21.64 -0.58
N ARG A 23 -1.77 21.16 0.04
CA ARG A 23 -3.09 21.79 -0.06
C ARG A 23 -3.09 23.20 0.51
N ILE A 24 -2.54 23.38 1.71
CA ILE A 24 -2.44 24.69 2.36
C ILE A 24 -1.62 25.64 1.50
N THR A 25 -0.43 25.23 1.05
CA THR A 25 0.44 26.09 0.26
C THR A 25 -0.19 26.48 -1.08
N LYS A 26 -0.86 25.54 -1.76
CA LYS A 26 -1.59 25.82 -2.99
C LYS A 26 -2.73 26.81 -2.78
N GLN A 27 -3.46 26.71 -1.67
CA GLN A 27 -4.52 27.66 -1.34
C GLN A 27 -3.98 29.06 -0.98
N THR A 28 -2.85 29.14 -0.28
CA THR A 28 -2.29 30.42 0.17
C THR A 28 -1.44 31.14 -0.87
N THR A 29 -0.75 30.41 -1.76
CA THR A 29 0.25 30.98 -2.68
C THR A 29 0.00 30.66 -4.14
N GLY A 30 -0.96 29.78 -4.46
CA GLY A 30 -1.17 29.27 -5.82
C GLY A 30 -0.09 28.28 -6.29
N VAL A 31 0.97 28.06 -5.51
CA VAL A 31 2.08 27.17 -5.86
C VAL A 31 1.78 25.75 -5.43
N ASP A 32 1.90 24.81 -6.37
CA ASP A 32 1.80 23.38 -6.11
C ASP A 32 3.19 22.82 -5.80
N LEU A 33 3.52 22.68 -4.51
CA LEU A 33 4.83 22.24 -4.03
C LEU A 33 5.19 20.86 -4.58
N LEU A 34 4.23 19.94 -4.69
CA LEU A 34 4.49 18.60 -5.20
C LEU A 34 4.85 18.62 -6.70
N ARG A 35 4.22 19.51 -7.46
CA ARG A 35 4.54 19.73 -8.88
C ARG A 35 5.84 20.48 -9.08
N PHE A 36 6.20 21.36 -8.15
CA PHE A 36 7.45 22.13 -8.15
C PHE A 36 8.67 21.24 -7.83
N VAL A 37 8.54 20.32 -6.87
CA VAL A 37 9.62 19.41 -6.45
C VAL A 37 9.72 18.18 -7.36
N ARG A 38 8.62 17.73 -7.98
CA ARG A 38 8.62 16.66 -8.99
C ARG A 38 7.86 17.10 -10.24
N PRO A 39 8.58 17.53 -11.29
CA PRO A 39 8.00 17.78 -12.60
C PRO A 39 7.34 16.48 -13.11
N GLY A 40 6.01 16.47 -13.28
CA GLY A 40 5.23 15.30 -13.69
C GLY A 40 4.29 14.72 -12.62
N TYR A 41 4.25 15.30 -11.41
CA TYR A 41 3.30 14.89 -10.38
C TYR A 41 1.86 15.35 -10.73
N ASN A 42 0.98 14.40 -11.04
CA ASN A 42 -0.46 14.62 -11.19
C ASN A 42 -1.18 14.21 -9.91
N ALA A 43 -1.65 15.20 -9.14
CA ALA A 43 -2.38 14.96 -7.89
C ALA A 43 -3.63 14.07 -8.08
N SER A 44 -4.26 14.12 -9.25
CA SER A 44 -5.42 13.30 -9.61
C SER A 44 -5.07 11.81 -9.77
N GLU A 45 -3.92 11.50 -10.39
CA GLU A 45 -3.43 10.12 -10.54
C GLU A 45 -2.91 9.56 -9.21
N SER A 46 -2.30 10.39 -8.37
CA SER A 46 -1.87 9.97 -7.03
C SER A 46 -3.07 9.72 -6.11
N LEU A 47 -4.13 10.53 -6.20
CA LEU A 47 -5.39 10.30 -5.47
C LEU A 47 -6.11 9.02 -5.93
N GLN A 48 -6.18 8.76 -7.23
CA GLN A 48 -6.79 7.52 -7.74
C GLN A 48 -5.96 6.27 -7.42
N LYS A 49 -4.62 6.38 -7.45
CA LYS A 49 -3.73 5.31 -6.97
C LYS A 49 -3.94 5.06 -5.49
N THR A 50 -4.00 6.09 -4.65
CA THR A 50 -4.22 5.91 -3.21
C THR A 50 -5.60 5.35 -2.89
N GLU A 51 -6.67 5.69 -3.60
CA GLU A 51 -7.98 5.05 -3.38
C GLU A 51 -8.00 3.56 -3.75
N THR A 52 -7.35 3.20 -4.86
CA THR A 52 -7.26 1.80 -5.32
C THR A 52 -6.26 0.97 -4.51
N GLU A 53 -5.22 1.62 -3.96
CA GLU A 53 -4.18 0.99 -3.15
C GLU A 53 -4.54 0.92 -1.66
N LYS A 54 -5.46 1.74 -1.14
CA LYS A 54 -5.93 1.68 0.26
C LYS A 54 -6.30 0.27 0.72
N PRO A 55 -7.11 -0.52 -0.03
CA PRO A 55 -7.44 -1.90 0.35
C PRO A 55 -6.21 -2.81 0.34
N LEU A 56 -5.30 -2.60 -0.60
CA LEU A 56 -4.08 -3.39 -0.75
C LEU A 56 -3.08 -3.09 0.37
N ILE A 57 -2.88 -1.82 0.71
CA ILE A 57 -2.04 -1.38 1.84
C ILE A 57 -2.61 -1.93 3.15
N ARG A 58 -3.94 -1.88 3.36
CA ARG A 58 -4.59 -2.51 4.52
C ARG A 58 -4.31 -4.01 4.59
N PHE A 59 -4.41 -4.71 3.46
CA PHE A 59 -4.09 -6.14 3.38
C PHE A 59 -2.61 -6.43 3.72
N LEU A 60 -1.68 -5.65 3.17
CA LEU A 60 -0.24 -5.82 3.44
C LEU A 60 0.10 -5.51 4.91
N ASN A 61 -0.49 -4.47 5.50
CA ASN A 61 -0.35 -4.18 6.93
C ASN A 61 -0.87 -5.32 7.81
N ALA A 62 -2.06 -5.85 7.52
CA ALA A 62 -2.63 -6.97 8.27
C ALA A 62 -1.80 -8.26 8.11
N TRP A 63 -1.21 -8.48 6.93
CA TRP A 63 -0.28 -9.58 6.72
C TRP A 63 1.00 -9.38 7.56
N TRP A 64 1.62 -8.21 7.49
CA TRP A 64 2.83 -7.90 8.25
C TRP A 64 2.61 -7.99 9.77
N GLU A 65 1.50 -7.46 10.28
CA GLU A 65 1.16 -7.54 11.71
C GLU A 65 1.02 -9.00 12.19
N LYS A 66 0.50 -9.87 11.33
CA LYS A 66 0.20 -11.26 11.71
C LYS A 66 1.35 -12.25 11.49
N TYR A 67 2.18 -12.04 10.46
CA TYR A 67 3.24 -12.99 10.08
C TYR A 67 4.61 -12.34 9.87
N GLY A 68 4.69 -11.01 9.86
CA GLY A 68 5.94 -10.28 9.60
C GLY A 68 6.62 -10.73 8.31
N GLU A 69 7.89 -11.13 8.45
CA GLU A 69 8.70 -11.67 7.36
C GLU A 69 8.48 -13.16 7.10
N GLU A 70 7.60 -13.87 7.79
CA GLU A 70 7.43 -15.29 7.55
C GLU A 70 6.86 -15.58 6.15
N ALA A 71 7.26 -16.71 5.57
CA ALA A 71 6.70 -17.17 4.31
C ALA A 71 5.31 -17.77 4.57
N VAL A 72 4.28 -17.20 3.95
CA VAL A 72 2.88 -17.56 4.19
C VAL A 72 2.29 -18.26 2.96
N ASP A 73 1.57 -19.35 3.20
CA ASP A 73 0.79 -20.03 2.17
C ASP A 73 -0.41 -19.17 1.74
N SER A 74 -0.63 -19.09 0.43
CA SER A 74 -1.80 -18.51 -0.21
C SER A 74 -3.14 -18.92 0.43
N HIS A 75 -3.24 -20.14 1.00
CA HIS A 75 -4.40 -20.62 1.73
C HIS A 75 -4.70 -19.82 3.01
N TYR A 76 -3.66 -19.50 3.80
CA TYR A 76 -3.80 -18.71 5.03
C TYR A 76 -4.02 -17.23 4.70
N MET A 77 -3.32 -16.72 3.69
CA MET A 77 -3.46 -15.35 3.18
C MET A 77 -4.89 -15.02 2.77
N ARG A 78 -5.59 -15.99 2.18
CA ARG A 78 -6.97 -15.81 1.74
C ARG A 78 -7.93 -15.44 2.87
N ARG A 79 -7.67 -15.88 4.11
CA ARG A 79 -8.52 -15.57 5.26
C ARG A 79 -8.40 -14.10 5.72
N MET A 80 -7.40 -13.37 5.22
CA MET A 80 -7.18 -11.96 5.55
C MET A 80 -7.83 -10.99 4.57
N ILE A 81 -8.42 -11.46 3.46
CA ILE A 81 -9.14 -10.58 2.53
C ILE A 81 -10.60 -10.51 2.98
N PRO A 82 -11.08 -9.36 3.52
CA PRO A 82 -12.36 -9.32 4.22
C PRO A 82 -13.60 -9.51 3.33
N GLU A 83 -13.47 -9.41 1.99
CA GLU A 83 -14.64 -9.32 1.11
C GLU A 83 -14.45 -10.08 -0.21
N ALA A 84 -13.78 -11.22 -0.18
CA ALA A 84 -13.66 -12.03 -1.38
C ALA A 84 -15.01 -12.73 -1.66
N GLN A 85 -15.96 -12.05 -2.31
CA GLN A 85 -17.16 -12.70 -2.83
C GLN A 85 -16.78 -13.81 -3.83
N GLY A 86 -17.49 -14.95 -3.78
CA GLY A 86 -17.29 -16.09 -4.70
C GLY A 86 -16.72 -17.35 -4.04
N ASN A 87 -16.64 -18.44 -4.81
CA ASN A 87 -16.24 -19.76 -4.31
C ASN A 87 -14.74 -19.85 -3.95
N LYS A 88 -14.36 -20.92 -3.24
CA LYS A 88 -12.99 -21.11 -2.73
C LYS A 88 -11.90 -21.05 -3.80
N ARG A 89 -12.20 -21.52 -5.00
CA ARG A 89 -11.28 -21.57 -6.13
C ARG A 89 -11.08 -20.20 -6.75
N SER A 90 -12.15 -19.45 -6.98
CA SER A 90 -12.10 -18.10 -7.54
C SER A 90 -11.31 -17.14 -6.67
N GLN A 91 -11.49 -17.20 -5.35
CA GLN A 91 -10.73 -16.39 -4.40
C GLN A 91 -9.23 -16.72 -4.42
N LYS A 92 -8.86 -18.02 -4.49
CA LYS A 92 -7.45 -18.45 -4.64
C LYS A 92 -6.82 -17.89 -5.91
N ILE A 93 -7.53 -17.96 -7.03
CA ILE A 93 -7.06 -17.43 -8.33
C ILE A 93 -6.88 -15.91 -8.25
N ARG A 94 -7.86 -15.18 -7.70
CA ARG A 94 -7.80 -13.72 -7.55
C ARG A 94 -6.63 -13.29 -6.66
N LEU A 95 -6.46 -13.93 -5.52
CA LEU A 95 -5.32 -13.70 -4.62
C LEU A 95 -3.98 -13.96 -5.34
N SER A 96 -3.86 -15.10 -6.02
CA SER A 96 -2.62 -15.45 -6.74
C SER A 96 -2.30 -14.45 -7.86
N ARG A 97 -3.31 -13.98 -8.61
CA ARG A 97 -3.15 -12.94 -9.63
C ARG A 97 -2.76 -11.60 -9.03
N MET A 98 -3.38 -11.21 -7.92
CA MET A 98 -3.06 -9.98 -7.19
C MET A 98 -1.61 -10.01 -6.70
N LEU A 99 -1.22 -11.08 -5.99
CA LEU A 99 0.15 -11.28 -5.49
C LEU A 99 1.17 -11.35 -6.65
N GLY A 100 0.81 -11.99 -7.76
CA GLY A 100 1.65 -12.01 -8.96
C GLY A 100 1.83 -10.62 -9.60
N LYS A 101 0.79 -9.79 -9.61
CA LYS A 101 0.85 -8.42 -10.15
C LYS A 101 1.77 -7.52 -9.31
N ILE A 102 1.74 -7.67 -7.99
CA ILE A 102 2.48 -6.83 -7.05
C ILE A 102 3.84 -7.41 -6.66
N LYS A 103 4.18 -8.61 -7.16
CA LYS A 103 5.47 -9.24 -6.91
C LYS A 103 6.59 -8.33 -7.42
N GLY A 104 7.55 -8.04 -6.55
CA GLY A 104 8.69 -7.17 -6.85
C GLY A 104 8.33 -5.69 -6.97
N GLN A 105 7.07 -5.31 -6.75
CA GLN A 105 6.66 -3.91 -6.67
C GLN A 105 6.73 -3.45 -5.21
N GLU A 106 7.27 -2.26 -5.01
CA GLU A 106 7.20 -1.56 -3.73
C GLU A 106 5.80 -0.94 -3.57
N ILE A 107 5.10 -1.32 -2.52
CA ILE A 107 3.79 -0.78 -2.16
C ILE A 107 3.88 -0.28 -0.72
N ALA A 108 3.70 1.02 -0.56
CA ALA A 108 3.89 1.75 0.69
C ALA A 108 5.31 1.56 1.26
N SER A 109 5.50 0.57 2.14
CA SER A 109 6.79 0.27 2.79
C SER A 109 7.13 -1.21 2.74
N TYR A 110 6.48 -1.96 1.83
CA TYR A 110 6.71 -3.39 1.67
C TYR A 110 6.92 -3.75 0.21
N TYR A 111 7.64 -4.85 -0.03
CA TYR A 111 7.64 -5.52 -1.31
C TYR A 111 7.26 -6.99 -1.13
N VAL A 112 6.44 -7.47 -2.06
CA VAL A 112 6.01 -8.88 -2.08
C VAL A 112 7.01 -9.69 -2.88
N SER A 113 7.49 -10.79 -2.30
CA SER A 113 8.39 -11.74 -2.95
C SER A 113 7.81 -13.15 -2.91
N GLU A 114 8.19 -13.96 -3.89
CA GLU A 114 7.85 -15.38 -3.90
C GLU A 114 8.90 -16.13 -3.09
N ALA A 115 8.46 -16.90 -2.10
CA ALA A 115 9.34 -17.64 -1.19
C ALA A 115 9.55 -19.10 -1.63
N GLY A 116 8.69 -19.61 -2.51
CA GLY A 116 8.77 -20.97 -3.04
C GLY A 116 7.41 -21.63 -3.21
N ILE A 117 7.42 -22.96 -3.28
CA ILE A 117 6.21 -23.80 -3.41
C ILE A 117 6.23 -24.83 -2.28
N TYR A 118 5.12 -24.96 -1.55
CA TYR A 118 4.91 -25.98 -0.53
C TYR A 118 3.60 -26.73 -0.81
N ARG A 119 3.64 -28.07 -0.89
CA ARG A 119 2.47 -28.93 -1.14
C ARG A 119 1.55 -28.42 -2.28
N ASN A 120 2.13 -28.05 -3.42
CA ASN A 120 1.44 -27.49 -4.60
C ASN A 120 0.78 -26.11 -4.39
N SER A 121 1.14 -25.39 -3.33
CA SER A 121 0.74 -24.00 -3.06
C SER A 121 1.95 -23.08 -3.09
N LYS A 122 1.78 -21.88 -3.64
CA LYS A 122 2.82 -20.84 -3.60
C LYS A 122 2.91 -20.23 -2.20
N LEU A 123 4.15 -20.15 -1.71
CA LEU A 123 4.52 -19.40 -0.52
C LEU A 123 4.93 -17.99 -0.92
N TRP A 124 4.42 -17.02 -0.18
CA TRP A 124 4.70 -15.61 -0.39
C TRP A 124 5.37 -15.05 0.83
N LYS A 125 6.35 -14.17 0.63
CA LYS A 125 7.05 -13.47 1.70
C LYS A 125 6.89 -11.98 1.52
N LEU A 126 6.49 -11.30 2.57
CA LEU A 126 6.49 -9.84 2.65
C LEU A 126 7.82 -9.41 3.25
N LYS A 127 8.42 -8.37 2.68
CA LYS A 127 9.67 -7.79 3.17
C LYS A 127 9.51 -6.27 3.23
N SER A 128 10.11 -5.63 4.24
CA SER A 128 10.09 -4.18 4.33
C SER A 128 10.97 -3.57 3.24
N ALA A 129 10.43 -2.62 2.48
CA ALA A 129 11.20 -1.75 1.62
C ALA A 129 11.77 -0.62 2.49
N GLY A 130 13.05 -0.70 2.86
CA GLY A 130 13.67 0.30 3.74
C GLY A 130 14.76 -0.20 4.69
N LYS A 131 15.23 -1.44 4.55
CA LYS A 131 16.44 -1.93 5.22
C LYS A 131 17.33 -2.68 4.24
#